data_AF-A0A2D6IKF8-F1
#
_entry.id   AF-A0A2D6IKF8-F1
#
_cell.length_a   1.000
_cell.length_b   1.000
_cell.length_c   1.000
_cell.angle_alpha   90.00
_cell.angle_beta   90.00
_cell.angle_gamma   90.00
#
_symmetry.space_group_name_H-M   'P 1'
#
loop_
_entity.id
_entity.type
_entity.pdbx_description
1 polymer ?
#
loop_
_entity_poly.entity_id
_entity_poly.type
_entity_poly.pdbx_seq_one_letter_code
_entity_poly.pdbx_strand_id
1 'polypeptide(L)'
;MEAKILIYAVNIIAIALPIALFEICIEKGTGWGAGFSKDKWYGKIIGKNNRWAEFLTRTIGIPHFTTYHICMLFLFLPILLAVEYFFFLHNILLIVAIYIGVLIIEDFLWFVLNWHFPALKELLKGPHGKIWWHKQWIKIFNKFYLPKSYLAIIISILLLLTA
;
A
#
# COMPACT_ATOMS: atom_id res chain seq x y z
N MET A 1 1.14 13.00 -23.02
CA MET A 1 2.02 12.37 -22.01
C MET A 1 2.03 13.20 -20.72
N GLU A 2 2.38 14.48 -20.78
CA GLU A 2 2.45 15.37 -19.60
C GLU A 2 1.15 15.45 -18.78
N ALA A 3 0.00 15.64 -19.43
CA ALA A 3 -1.30 15.67 -18.74
C ALA A 3 -1.61 14.35 -18.01
N LYS A 4 -1.24 13.19 -18.57
CA LYS A 4 -1.45 11.88 -17.94
C LYS A 4 -0.57 11.70 -16.71
N ILE A 5 0.70 12.12 -16.80
CA ILE A 5 1.63 12.10 -15.67
C ILE A 5 1.11 12.99 -14.54
N LEU A 6 0.62 14.19 -14.85
CA LEU A 6 0.06 15.09 -13.87
C LEU A 6 -1.19 14.50 -13.21
N ILE A 7 -2.14 13.98 -14.00
CA ILE A 7 -3.35 13.31 -13.50
C ILE A 7 -2.97 12.15 -12.58
N TYR A 8 -2.05 11.28 -13.01
CA TYR A 8 -1.56 10.15 -12.23
C TYR A 8 -0.97 10.60 -10.89
N ALA A 9 -0.06 11.58 -10.91
CA ALA A 9 0.61 12.08 -9.72
C ALA A 9 -0.38 12.73 -8.74
N VAL A 10 -1.28 13.57 -9.25
CA VAL A 10 -2.30 14.24 -8.43
C VAL A 10 -3.25 13.21 -7.80
N ASN A 11 -3.76 12.24 -8.57
CA ASN A 11 -4.66 11.21 -8.04
C ASN A 11 -3.99 10.37 -6.96
N ILE A 12 -2.76 9.92 -7.20
CA ILE A 12 -2.05 9.11 -6.23
C ILE A 12 -1.85 9.88 -4.93
N ILE A 13 -1.37 11.12 -4.98
CA ILE A 13 -1.15 11.91 -3.77
C ILE A 13 -2.48 12.23 -3.08
N ALA A 14 -3.50 12.63 -3.84
CA ALA A 14 -4.82 12.99 -3.30
C ALA A 14 -5.50 11.82 -2.57
N ILE A 15 -5.26 10.58 -3.02
CA ILE A 15 -5.84 9.38 -2.41
C ILE A 15 -4.93 8.80 -1.33
N ALA A 16 -3.64 8.64 -1.61
CA ALA A 16 -2.69 7.99 -0.71
C ALA A 16 -2.45 8.78 0.58
N LEU A 17 -2.38 10.11 0.48
CA LEU A 17 -2.05 10.95 1.65
C LEU A 17 -3.14 10.88 2.74
N PRO A 18 -4.44 11.05 2.46
CA PRO A 18 -5.47 10.88 3.47
C PRO A 18 -5.50 9.47 4.10
N ILE A 19 -5.29 8.42 3.29
CA ILE A 19 -5.27 7.04 3.79
C ILE A 19 -4.08 6.85 4.75
N ALA A 20 -2.88 7.26 4.34
CA ALA A 20 -1.69 7.16 5.18
C ALA A 20 -1.84 7.94 6.49
N LEU A 21 -2.38 9.17 6.44
CA LEU A 21 -2.63 9.97 7.65
C LEU A 21 -3.65 9.31 8.57
N PHE A 22 -4.73 8.75 8.01
CA PHE A 22 -5.72 8.00 8.76
C PHE A 22 -5.08 6.78 9.46
N GLU A 23 -4.27 6.03 8.74
CA GLU A 23 -3.57 4.86 9.26
C GLU A 23 -2.56 5.22 10.36
N ILE A 24 -1.78 6.29 10.19
CA ILE A 24 -0.86 6.80 11.22
C ILE A 24 -1.63 7.15 12.51
N CYS A 25 -2.78 7.81 12.40
CA CYS A 25 -3.60 8.19 13.56
C CYS A 25 -4.05 6.98 14.37
N ILE A 26 -4.36 5.88 13.69
CA ILE A 26 -4.90 4.67 14.33
C ILE A 26 -3.76 3.78 14.85
N GLU A 27 -2.78 3.49 14.00
CA GLU A 27 -1.74 2.50 14.28
C GLU A 27 -0.58 3.05 15.11
N LYS A 28 -0.41 4.37 15.11
CA LYS A 28 0.66 5.06 15.82
C LYS A 28 2.01 4.42 15.51
N GLY A 29 2.78 4.01 16.52
CA GLY A 29 4.09 3.38 16.35
C GLY A 29 4.09 1.86 16.22
N THR A 30 2.92 1.22 16.19
CA THR A 30 2.83 -0.25 16.19
C THR A 30 2.74 -0.86 14.79
N GLY A 31 2.11 -0.14 13.85
CA GLY A 31 1.97 -0.52 12.45
C GLY A 31 1.07 -1.72 12.20
N TRP A 32 0.73 -1.95 10.93
CA TRP A 32 0.07 -3.15 10.42
C TRP A 32 -1.20 -3.55 11.19
N GLY A 33 -2.12 -2.59 11.32
CA GLY A 33 -3.42 -2.73 11.96
C GLY A 33 -3.39 -2.90 13.48
N ALA A 34 -2.24 -2.74 14.14
CA ALA A 34 -2.11 -2.96 15.58
C ALA A 34 -2.85 -1.92 16.44
N GLY A 35 -3.25 -0.78 15.86
CA GLY A 35 -4.14 0.19 16.50
C GLY A 35 -5.60 -0.26 16.61
N PHE A 36 -5.99 -1.30 15.87
CA PHE A 36 -7.35 -1.83 15.87
C PHE A 36 -7.51 -3.02 16.82
N SER A 37 -8.72 -3.20 17.37
CA SER A 37 -9.07 -4.39 18.14
C SER A 37 -8.86 -5.65 17.29
N LYS A 38 -7.96 -6.53 17.74
CA LYS A 38 -7.65 -7.80 17.06
C LYS A 38 -8.91 -8.64 16.84
N ASP A 39 -9.84 -8.61 17.79
CA ASP A 39 -11.06 -9.43 17.75
C ASP A 39 -12.08 -8.97 16.70
N LYS A 40 -12.00 -7.68 16.30
CA LYS A 40 -12.89 -7.05 15.32
C LYS A 40 -12.25 -6.88 13.95
N TRP A 41 -10.93 -6.67 13.88
CA TRP A 41 -10.25 -6.22 12.67
C TRP A 41 -9.20 -7.19 12.13
N TYR A 42 -8.70 -8.15 12.93
CA TYR A 42 -7.84 -9.20 12.38
C TYR A 42 -8.70 -10.32 11.81
N GLY A 43 -8.73 -10.44 10.47
CA GLY A 43 -8.93 -11.69 9.73
C GLY A 43 -10.10 -12.61 10.09
N LYS A 44 -11.09 -12.17 10.86
CA LYS A 44 -12.26 -13.00 11.17
C LYS A 44 -13.17 -13.16 9.95
N ILE A 45 -13.08 -12.23 8.98
CA ILE A 45 -13.92 -12.17 7.79
C ILE A 45 -13.39 -13.05 6.65
N ILE A 46 -12.08 -13.10 6.44
CA ILE A 46 -11.46 -14.03 5.49
C ILE A 46 -10.91 -15.19 6.30
N GLY A 47 -11.77 -16.16 6.59
CA GLY A 47 -11.52 -17.22 7.55
C GLY A 47 -10.12 -17.84 7.47
N LYS A 48 -9.59 -18.26 8.62
CA LYS A 48 -8.27 -18.90 8.85
C LYS A 48 -7.83 -19.95 7.82
N ASN A 49 -8.74 -20.45 6.97
CA ASN A 49 -8.54 -21.50 5.99
C ASN A 49 -8.71 -21.05 4.52
N ASN A 50 -8.75 -19.75 4.21
CA ASN A 50 -8.83 -19.30 2.82
C ASN A 50 -7.47 -19.42 2.11
N ARG A 51 -7.33 -20.49 1.31
CA ARG A 51 -6.12 -20.80 0.53
C ARG A 51 -5.69 -19.69 -0.44
N TRP A 52 -6.65 -18.92 -0.98
CA TRP A 52 -6.33 -17.80 -1.88
C TRP A 52 -5.69 -16.64 -1.13
N ALA A 53 -6.20 -16.30 0.05
CA ALA A 53 -5.62 -15.28 0.89
C ALA A 53 -4.22 -15.68 1.36
N GLU A 54 -4.03 -16.95 1.73
CA GLU A 54 -2.71 -17.50 2.10
C GLU A 54 -1.70 -17.47 0.93
N PHE A 55 -2.15 -17.78 -0.28
CA PHE A 55 -1.30 -17.70 -1.48
C PHE A 55 -0.86 -16.25 -1.76
N LEU A 56 -1.79 -15.29 -1.68
CA LEU A 56 -1.50 -13.88 -1.90
C LEU A 56 -0.55 -13.31 -0.85
N THR A 57 -0.78 -13.59 0.44
CA THR A 57 0.08 -13.08 1.53
C THR A 57 1.51 -13.61 1.42
N ARG A 58 1.66 -14.89 1.03
CA ARG A 58 2.98 -15.49 0.74
C ARG A 58 3.68 -14.85 -0.45
N THR A 59 2.95 -14.59 -1.53
CA THR A 59 3.51 -14.03 -2.77
C THR A 59 3.97 -12.59 -2.57
N ILE A 60 3.18 -11.79 -1.85
CA ILE A 60 3.46 -10.37 -1.57
C ILE A 60 4.47 -10.21 -0.42
N GLY A 61 4.62 -11.23 0.43
CA GLY A 61 5.57 -11.22 1.55
C GLY A 61 5.06 -10.43 2.75
N ILE A 62 3.76 -10.54 3.03
CA ILE A 62 3.09 -9.90 4.18
C ILE A 62 2.50 -10.97 5.10
N PRO A 63 2.33 -10.72 6.41
CA PRO A 63 1.92 -11.76 7.36
C PRO A 63 0.45 -12.17 7.17
N HIS A 64 -0.43 -11.21 6.94
CA HIS A 64 -1.87 -11.40 6.69
C HIS A 64 -2.49 -10.04 6.31
N PHE A 65 -3.60 -10.08 5.58
CA PHE A 65 -4.43 -8.90 5.39
C PHE A 65 -5.29 -8.66 6.61
N THR A 66 -5.29 -7.44 7.15
CA THR A 66 -6.29 -7.05 8.16
C THR A 66 -7.60 -6.71 7.45
N THR A 67 -8.72 -6.78 8.17
CA THR A 67 -10.04 -6.37 7.66
C THR A 67 -10.02 -4.94 7.15
N TYR A 68 -9.24 -4.07 7.80
CA TYR A 68 -9.00 -2.70 7.36
C TYR A 68 -8.37 -2.67 5.95
N HIS A 69 -7.28 -3.40 5.71
CA HIS A 69 -6.65 -3.46 4.39
C HIS A 69 -7.62 -4.02 3.33
N ILE A 70 -8.44 -5.01 3.69
CA ILE A 70 -9.47 -5.57 2.80
C ILE A 70 -10.51 -4.50 2.44
N CYS A 71 -11.08 -3.83 3.43
CA CYS A 71 -12.10 -2.80 3.22
C CYS A 71 -11.54 -1.58 2.49
N MET A 72 -10.35 -1.09 2.84
CA MET A 72 -9.79 0.12 2.24
C MET A 72 -9.20 -0.16 0.86
N LEU A 73 -8.34 -1.17 0.75
CA LEU A 73 -7.55 -1.38 -0.47
C LEU A 73 -8.27 -2.26 -1.50
N PHE A 74 -9.14 -3.18 -1.08
CA PHE A 74 -9.81 -4.12 -2.00
C PHE A 74 -11.31 -3.84 -2.20
N LEU A 75 -11.90 -2.90 -1.46
CA LEU A 75 -13.29 -2.48 -1.65
C LEU A 75 -13.42 -0.99 -1.92
N PHE A 76 -13.02 -0.13 -0.97
CA PHE A 76 -13.20 1.31 -1.08
C PHE A 76 -12.40 1.91 -2.24
N LEU A 77 -11.10 1.62 -2.32
CA LEU A 77 -10.24 2.13 -3.39
C LEU A 77 -10.71 1.68 -4.80
N PRO A 78 -11.04 0.39 -5.05
CA PRO A 78 -11.62 -0.01 -6.32
C PRO A 78 -12.95 0.67 -6.66
N ILE A 79 -13.83 0.90 -5.69
CA ILE A 79 -15.09 1.62 -5.91
C ILE A 79 -14.82 3.08 -6.30
N LEU A 80 -13.92 3.75 -5.56
CA LEU A 80 -13.53 5.13 -5.84
C LEU A 80 -12.98 5.25 -7.28
N LEU A 81 -12.07 4.36 -7.66
CA LEU A 81 -11.48 4.37 -8.99
C LEU A 81 -12.45 3.93 -10.10
N ALA A 82 -13.43 3.08 -9.79
CA ALA A 82 -14.50 2.75 -10.73
C ALA A 82 -15.37 3.98 -11.02
N VAL A 83 -15.71 4.76 -9.99
CA VAL A 83 -16.39 6.05 -10.16
C VAL A 83 -15.54 6.98 -11.01
N GLU A 84 -14.24 7.11 -10.73
CA GLU A 84 -13.35 7.92 -11.56
C GLU A 84 -13.28 7.47 -13.02
N TYR A 85 -13.27 6.15 -13.26
CA TYR A 85 -13.29 5.58 -14.60
C TYR A 85 -14.56 5.97 -15.37
N PHE A 86 -15.73 5.80 -14.76
CA PHE A 86 -17.02 6.02 -15.42
C PHE A 86 -17.35 7.49 -15.66
N PHE A 87 -16.81 8.40 -14.84
CA PHE A 87 -17.14 9.83 -14.95
C PHE A 87 -16.02 10.69 -15.54
N PHE A 88 -14.76 10.29 -15.41
CA PHE A 88 -13.62 11.16 -15.75
C PHE A 88 -12.60 10.48 -16.66
N LEU A 89 -11.89 9.46 -16.17
CA LEU A 89 -10.61 9.06 -16.76
C LEU A 89 -10.71 8.05 -17.90
N HIS A 90 -11.84 7.33 -18.06
CA HIS A 90 -12.19 6.42 -19.18
C HIS A 90 -11.06 5.54 -19.77
N ASN A 91 -9.98 5.32 -19.02
CA ASN A 91 -8.78 4.62 -19.44
C ASN A 91 -8.39 3.64 -18.34
N ILE A 92 -8.66 2.36 -18.60
CA ILE A 92 -8.48 1.31 -17.60
C ILE A 92 -7.01 1.13 -17.22
N LEU A 93 -6.07 1.32 -18.16
CA LEU A 93 -4.65 1.20 -17.88
C LEU A 93 -4.18 2.30 -16.93
N LEU A 94 -4.65 3.54 -17.13
CA LEU A 94 -4.38 4.66 -16.23
C LEU A 94 -4.98 4.40 -14.84
N ILE A 95 -6.19 3.89 -14.77
CA ILE A 95 -6.86 3.56 -13.49
C ILE A 95 -6.10 2.47 -12.73
N VAL A 96 -5.67 1.40 -13.42
CA VAL A 96 -4.88 0.33 -12.79
C VAL A 96 -3.50 0.85 -12.38
N ALA A 97 -2.87 1.74 -13.16
CA ALA A 97 -1.65 2.42 -12.75
C ALA A 97 -1.87 3.23 -11.47
N ILE A 98 -2.93 4.05 -11.40
CA ILE A 98 -3.27 4.84 -10.20
C ILE A 98 -3.49 3.90 -9.01
N TYR A 99 -4.23 2.81 -9.18
CA TYR A 99 -4.46 1.81 -8.13
C TYR A 99 -3.15 1.30 -7.53
N ILE A 100 -2.24 0.77 -8.36
CA ILE A 100 -0.95 0.23 -7.90
C ILE A 100 -0.10 1.34 -7.27
N GLY A 101 -0.08 2.52 -7.89
CA GLY A 101 0.63 3.68 -7.38
C GLY A 101 0.15 4.10 -5.99
N VAL A 102 -1.17 4.15 -5.76
CA VAL A 102 -1.76 4.45 -4.45
C VAL A 102 -1.28 3.43 -3.41
N LEU A 103 -1.35 2.12 -3.69
CA LEU A 103 -0.94 1.10 -2.72
C LEU A 103 0.51 1.25 -2.24
N ILE A 104 1.42 1.68 -3.12
CA ILE A 104 2.85 1.81 -2.81
C ILE A 104 3.15 3.15 -2.14
N ILE A 105 2.57 4.23 -2.68
CA ILE A 105 2.81 5.57 -2.16
C ILE A 105 2.14 5.76 -0.80
N GLU A 106 1.00 5.13 -0.55
CA GLU A 106 0.34 5.12 0.75
C GLU A 106 1.23 4.48 1.83
N ASP A 107 1.68 3.23 1.65
CA ASP A 107 2.61 2.55 2.57
C ASP A 107 3.91 3.38 2.75
N PHE A 108 4.45 3.94 1.66
CA PHE A 108 5.63 4.81 1.76
C PHE A 108 5.37 6.09 2.57
N LEU A 109 4.25 6.76 2.34
CA LEU A 109 3.85 7.95 3.08
C LEU A 109 3.62 7.63 4.57
N TRP A 110 3.11 6.43 4.90
CA TRP A 110 3.06 5.97 6.28
C TRP A 110 4.46 6.01 6.91
N PHE A 111 5.48 5.44 6.27
CA PHE A 111 6.84 5.46 6.81
C PHE A 111 7.47 6.86 6.88
N VAL A 112 7.18 7.71 5.90
CA VAL A 112 7.77 9.06 5.84
C VAL A 112 7.12 10.01 6.85
N LEU A 113 5.79 9.94 7.00
CA LEU A 113 5.02 10.90 7.76
C LEU A 113 4.67 10.46 9.18
N ASN A 114 4.92 9.20 9.56
CA ASN A 114 4.58 8.72 10.91
C ASN A 114 5.37 9.45 12.00
N TRP A 115 4.69 10.31 12.75
CA TRP A 115 5.27 11.11 13.85
C TRP A 115 5.34 10.35 15.18
N HIS A 116 4.76 9.15 15.27
CA HIS A 116 4.76 8.35 16.49
C HIS A 116 5.95 7.39 16.59
N PHE A 117 6.64 7.14 15.48
CA PHE A 117 7.72 6.16 15.39
C PHE A 117 8.68 6.57 14.28
N PRO A 118 10.01 6.39 14.43
CA PRO A 118 10.99 6.70 13.38
C PRO A 118 10.92 5.69 12.22
N ALA A 119 9.78 5.66 11.54
CA ALA A 119 9.33 4.61 10.65
C ALA A 119 10.25 4.48 9.43
N LEU A 120 10.55 5.58 8.75
CA LEU A 120 11.49 5.59 7.62
C LEU A 120 12.88 5.07 7.98
N LYS A 121 13.42 5.47 9.14
CA LYS A 121 14.73 5.00 9.60
C LYS A 121 14.73 3.49 9.83
N GLU A 122 13.66 2.95 10.38
CA GLU A 122 13.51 1.52 10.63
C GLU A 122 13.22 0.73 9.35
N LEU A 123 12.46 1.29 8.40
CA LEU A 123 12.25 0.73 7.06
C LEU A 123 13.58 0.54 6.33
N LEU A 124 14.43 1.56 6.37
CA LEU A 124 15.72 1.58 5.68
C LEU A 124 16.74 0.58 6.24
N LYS A 125 16.58 0.14 7.50
CA LYS A 125 17.36 -0.97 8.08
C LYS A 125 16.94 -2.35 7.56
N GLY A 126 15.77 -2.42 6.91
CA GLY A 126 15.18 -3.62 6.34
C GLY A 126 15.09 -4.79 7.31
N PRO A 127 15.73 -5.93 7.03
CA PRO A 127 15.64 -7.13 7.87
C PRO A 127 16.25 -6.94 9.28
N HIS A 128 17.03 -5.87 9.48
CA HIS A 128 17.62 -5.52 10.78
C HIS A 128 16.85 -4.42 11.53
N GLY A 129 15.75 -3.94 10.96
CA GLY A 129 14.87 -2.95 11.58
C GLY A 129 13.79 -3.57 12.44
N LYS A 130 12.92 -2.72 12.99
CA LYS A 130 11.74 -3.13 13.78
C LYS A 130 10.50 -3.45 12.93
N ILE A 131 10.57 -3.26 11.61
CA ILE A 131 9.44 -3.50 10.69
C ILE A 131 9.29 -4.99 10.44
N TRP A 132 8.27 -5.59 11.06
CA TRP A 132 8.09 -7.05 11.04
C TRP A 132 7.12 -7.54 9.95
N TRP A 133 6.28 -6.68 9.40
CA TRP A 133 5.26 -7.06 8.42
C TRP A 133 5.81 -7.21 7.00
N HIS A 134 6.86 -6.49 6.63
CA HIS A 134 7.57 -6.70 5.38
C HIS A 134 8.54 -7.88 5.51
N LYS A 135 8.32 -8.97 4.76
CA LYS A 135 9.13 -10.20 4.85
C LYS A 135 10.22 -10.30 3.79
N GLN A 136 10.07 -9.58 2.69
CA GLN A 136 10.99 -9.63 1.57
C GLN A 136 11.62 -8.26 1.35
N TRP A 137 12.94 -8.22 1.30
CA TRP A 137 13.73 -6.99 1.26
C TRP A 137 14.68 -7.00 0.07
N ILE A 138 14.89 -5.83 -0.53
CA ILE A 138 15.90 -5.59 -1.54
C ILE A 138 16.92 -4.63 -0.97
N LYS A 139 18.20 -5.02 -1.05
CA LYS A 139 19.30 -4.12 -0.72
C LYS A 139 19.54 -3.17 -1.88
N ILE A 140 19.42 -1.86 -1.66
CA ILE A 140 19.60 -0.84 -2.70
C ILE A 140 20.99 -0.20 -2.62
N PHE A 141 21.46 0.03 -1.39
CA PHE A 141 22.79 0.57 -1.12
C PHE A 141 23.43 -0.17 0.06
N ASN A 142 24.68 0.17 0.37
CA ASN A 142 25.51 -0.62 1.29
C ASN A 142 24.81 -0.97 2.63
N LYS A 143 24.02 -0.05 3.18
CA LYS A 143 23.25 -0.25 4.43
C LYS A 143 21.75 0.00 4.30
N PHE A 144 21.23 0.24 3.09
CA PHE A 144 19.83 0.63 2.87
C PHE A 144 19.04 -0.46 2.15
N TYR A 145 17.84 -0.70 2.66
CA TYR A 145 16.90 -1.70 2.16
C TYR A 145 15.55 -1.06 1.85
N LEU A 146 14.81 -1.63 0.90
CA LEU A 146 13.38 -1.37 0.72
C LEU A 146 12.60 -2.70 0.63
N PRO A 147 11.30 -2.69 0.96
CA PRO A 147 10.44 -3.83 0.71
C PRO A 147 10.42 -4.22 -0.77
N LYS A 148 10.47 -5.52 -1.05
CA LYS A 148 10.42 -6.02 -2.44
C LYS A 148 9.10 -5.65 -3.15
N SER A 149 8.02 -5.50 -2.38
CA SER A 149 6.71 -5.06 -2.88
C SER A 149 6.78 -3.71 -3.60
N TYR A 150 7.75 -2.85 -3.27
CA TYR A 150 7.89 -1.54 -3.92
C TYR A 150 8.30 -1.63 -5.39
N LEU A 151 8.82 -2.77 -5.85
CA LEU A 151 9.07 -3.00 -7.28
C LEU A 151 7.80 -2.96 -8.12
N ALA A 152 6.62 -3.13 -7.52
CA ALA A 152 5.35 -2.96 -8.22
C ALA A 152 5.18 -1.54 -8.80
N ILE A 153 5.95 -0.54 -8.35
CA ILE A 153 5.94 0.81 -8.93
C ILE A 153 6.41 0.79 -10.38
N ILE A 154 7.28 -0.14 -10.74
CA ILE A 154 7.74 -0.33 -12.12
C ILE A 154 6.55 -0.72 -13.00
N ILE A 155 5.70 -1.65 -12.53
CA ILE A 155 4.49 -2.06 -13.23
C ILE A 155 3.54 -0.86 -13.38
N SER A 156 3.35 -0.08 -12.31
CA SER A 156 2.53 1.13 -12.34
C SER A 156 3.02 2.12 -13.41
N ILE A 157 4.32 2.40 -13.46
CA ILE A 157 4.92 3.32 -14.44
C ILE A 157 4.77 2.76 -15.87
N LEU A 158 5.00 1.47 -16.09
CA LEU A 158 4.83 0.87 -17.41
C LEU A 158 3.38 0.96 -17.90
N LEU A 159 2.41 0.74 -17.02
CA LEU A 159 0.99 0.93 -17.32
C LEU A 159 0.66 2.39 -17.65
N LEU A 160 1.18 3.34 -16.89
CA LEU A 160 1.03 4.77 -17.16
C LEU A 160 1.59 5.17 -18.54
N LEU A 161 2.76 4.63 -18.91
CA LEU A 161 3.38 4.91 -20.21
C LEU A 161 2.62 4.29 -21.39
N THR A 162 1.87 3.22 -21.13
CA THR A 162 1.07 2.51 -22.14
C THR A 162 -0.36 3.09 -22.26
N ALA A 163 -0.89 3.64 -21.17
CA ALA A 163 -2.20 4.28 -21.10
C ALA A 163 -2.29 5.52 -21.99
#